data_AF-A0A969CCY4-F1
#
_entry.id   AF-A0A969CCY4-F1
#
_cell.length_a   1.000
_cell.length_b   1.000
_cell.length_c   1.000
_cell.angle_alpha   90.00
_cell.angle_beta   90.00
_cell.angle_gamma   90.00
#
_symmetry.space_group_name_H-M   'P 1'
#
loop_
_entity.id
_entity.type
_entity.pdbx_description
1 polymer ?
#
loop_
_entity_poly.entity_id
_entity_poly.type
_entity_poly.pdbx_seq_one_letter_code
_entity_poly.pdbx_strand_id
1 'polypeptide(L)'
;MMNVKILAVESGKEPDSLDVLLSIGEDKKSFKFLREFDVIGGHQIQTIKHEDKFWETFKFNQHIVFKVTELVLGKYRGEVLELPADLGKFGTQVEAIALQKARSPSVREW
;
A
#
# COMPACT_ATOMS: atom_id res chain seq x y z
N MET A 1 15.07 -6.06 -9.42
CA MET A 1 14.14 -5.29 -8.54
C MET A 1 14.34 -3.77 -8.66
N MET A 2 13.24 -3.01 -8.62
CA MET A 2 13.19 -1.54 -8.69
C MET A 2 12.82 -0.92 -7.34
N ASN A 3 13.32 0.28 -7.02
CA ASN A 3 12.92 0.95 -5.77
C ASN A 3 11.51 1.50 -5.89
N VAL A 4 10.72 1.39 -4.83
CA VAL A 4 9.41 2.04 -4.75
C VAL A 4 9.41 3.09 -3.66
N LYS A 5 8.92 4.27 -4.02
CA LYS A 5 8.70 5.35 -3.06
C LYS A 5 7.30 5.90 -3.22
N ILE A 6 6.76 6.37 -2.11
CA ILE A 6 5.60 7.26 -2.13
C ILE A 6 6.11 8.69 -2.22
N LEU A 7 5.55 9.46 -3.14
CA LEU A 7 5.98 10.83 -3.44
C LEU A 7 5.01 11.85 -2.87
N ALA A 8 3.70 11.59 -2.99
CA ALA A 8 2.64 12.47 -2.55
C ALA A 8 1.41 11.67 -2.11
N VAL A 9 0.67 12.23 -1.14
CA VAL A 9 -0.65 11.76 -0.73
C VAL A 9 -1.54 12.98 -0.58
N GLU A 10 -2.47 13.14 -1.52
CA GLU A 10 -3.32 14.32 -1.64
C GLU A 10 -4.79 13.93 -1.51
N SER A 11 -5.63 14.88 -1.10
CA SER A 11 -7.08 14.68 -1.12
C SER A 11 -7.57 14.54 -2.55
N GLY A 12 -8.29 13.47 -2.83
CA GLY A 12 -8.89 13.27 -4.15
C GLY A 12 -10.13 14.13 -4.35
N LYS A 13 -10.71 14.03 -5.55
CA LYS A 13 -11.93 14.78 -5.92
C LYS A 13 -13.19 14.30 -5.22
N GLU A 14 -13.20 13.04 -4.79
CA GLU A 14 -14.34 12.42 -4.11
C GLU A 14 -14.19 12.55 -2.59
N PRO A 15 -15.31 12.68 -1.84
CA PRO A 15 -15.27 12.56 -0.40
C PRO A 15 -14.58 11.26 0.01
N ASP A 16 -13.81 11.31 1.10
CA ASP A 16 -13.12 10.14 1.63
C ASP A 16 -12.19 9.44 0.61
N SER A 17 -11.66 10.20 -0.36
CA SER A 17 -10.67 9.71 -1.32
C SER A 17 -9.31 10.38 -1.13
N LEU A 18 -8.26 9.60 -1.37
CA LEU A 18 -6.88 10.06 -1.46
C LEU A 18 -6.28 9.63 -2.79
N ASP A 19 -5.59 10.56 -3.43
CA ASP A 19 -4.74 10.28 -4.59
C ASP A 19 -3.31 10.09 -4.11
N VAL A 20 -2.75 8.90 -4.38
CA VAL A 20 -1.43 8.48 -3.93
C VAL A 20 -0.49 8.36 -5.12
N LEU A 21 0.54 9.21 -5.14
CA LEU A 21 1.57 9.20 -6.18
C LEU A 21 2.76 8.35 -5.74
N LEU A 22 3.06 7.30 -6.50
CA LEU A 22 4.19 6.41 -6.30
C LEU A 22 5.22 6.54 -7.43
N SER A 23 6.49 6.37 -7.12
CA SER A 23 7.53 6.06 -8.10
C SER A 23 7.93 4.59 -8.02
N ILE A 24 8.03 3.91 -9.15
CA ILE A 24 8.56 2.56 -9.31
C ILE A 24 9.77 2.65 -10.24
N GLY A 25 10.99 2.67 -9.69
CA GLY A 25 12.16 3.07 -10.45
C GLY A 25 12.02 4.51 -10.94
N GLU A 26 12.01 4.71 -12.25
CA GLU A 26 11.82 6.01 -12.90
C GLU A 26 10.35 6.31 -13.24
N ASP A 27 9.50 5.28 -13.25
CA ASP A 27 8.08 5.42 -13.60
C ASP A 27 7.29 6.02 -12.44
N LYS A 28 6.40 6.98 -12.73
CA LYS A 28 5.44 7.52 -11.77
C LYS A 28 4.04 7.00 -12.05
N LYS A 29 3.32 6.57 -11.01
CA LYS A 29 1.95 6.08 -11.09
C LYS A 29 1.13 6.67 -9.97
N SER A 30 -0.04 7.21 -10.30
CA SER A 30 -1.04 7.63 -9.32
C SER A 30 -2.08 6.54 -9.15
N PHE A 31 -2.51 6.32 -7.92
CA PHE A 31 -3.55 5.36 -7.56
C PHE A 31 -4.53 6.00 -6.58
N LYS A 32 -5.82 5.70 -6.75
CA LYS A 32 -6.87 6.18 -5.84
C LYS A 32 -7.09 5.20 -4.69
N PHE A 33 -7.24 5.76 -3.50
CA PHE A 33 -7.63 5.05 -2.28
C PHE A 33 -8.89 5.67 -1.69
N LEU A 34 -9.85 4.84 -1.29
CA LEU A 34 -11.12 5.24 -0.70
C LEU A 34 -11.18 4.73 0.74
N ARG A 35 -11.56 5.61 1.67
CA ARG A 35 -11.92 5.23 3.03
C ARG A 35 -13.40 4.87 3.05
N GLU A 36 -13.69 3.71 3.59
CA GLU A 36 -15.05 3.26 3.86
C GLU A 36 -15.17 2.82 5.32
N PHE A 37 -16.41 2.62 5.76
CA PHE A 37 -16.73 2.10 7.08
C PHE A 37 -17.70 0.94 6.92
N ASP A 38 -17.34 -0.20 7.48
CA ASP A 38 -18.17 -1.39 7.52
C ASP A 38 -18.65 -1.64 8.96
N VAL A 39 -19.73 -2.41 9.14
CA VAL A 39 -20.26 -2.78 10.45
C VAL A 39 -20.15 -4.28 10.63
N ILE A 40 -19.24 -4.72 11.49
CA ILE A 40 -19.03 -6.14 11.80
C ILE A 40 -19.35 -6.36 13.28
N GLY A 41 -20.32 -7.22 13.57
CA GLY A 41 -20.74 -7.53 14.94
C GLY A 41 -21.25 -6.31 15.73
N GLY A 42 -21.80 -5.30 15.05
CA GLY A 42 -22.23 -4.04 15.66
C GLY A 42 -21.12 -3.01 15.89
N HIS A 43 -19.89 -3.31 15.50
CA HIS A 43 -18.77 -2.38 15.57
C HIS A 43 -18.47 -1.78 14.19
N GLN A 44 -18.31 -0.46 14.14
CA GLN A 44 -17.88 0.24 12.92
C GLN A 44 -16.37 0.09 12.73
N ILE A 45 -15.96 -0.48 11.61
CA ILE A 45 -14.57 -0.74 11.24
C ILE A 45 -14.24 0.08 10.00
N GLN A 46 -13.16 0.87 10.09
CA GLN A 46 -12.65 1.59 8.93
C GLN A 46 -11.92 0.62 7.99
N THR A 47 -12.31 0.61 6.72
CA THR A 47 -11.66 -0.16 5.66
C THR A 47 -11.07 0.80 4.62
N ILE A 48 -10.00 0.36 3.96
CA ILE A 48 -9.41 1.10 2.83
C ILE A 48 -9.59 0.26 1.58
N LYS A 49 -10.26 0.82 0.59
CA LYS A 49 -10.29 0.28 -0.76
C LYS A 49 -9.27 1.00 -1.63
N HIS A 50 -8.73 0.29 -2.59
CA HIS A 50 -7.85 0.83 -3.62
C HIS A 50 -8.35 0.38 -4.99
N GLU A 51 -8.06 1.15 -6.04
CA GLU A 51 -8.44 0.75 -7.39
C GLU A 51 -7.81 -0.58 -7.82
N ASP A 52 -8.49 -1.33 -8.70
CA ASP A 52 -8.04 -2.65 -9.17
C ASP A 52 -6.64 -2.60 -9.81
N LYS A 53 -6.32 -1.48 -10.49
CA LYS A 53 -5.01 -1.26 -11.11
C LYS A 53 -3.87 -1.26 -10.09
N PHE A 54 -4.14 -0.79 -8.86
CA PHE A 54 -3.17 -0.86 -7.77
C PHE A 54 -2.89 -2.32 -7.40
N TRP A 55 -3.95 -3.10 -7.17
CA TRP A 55 -3.82 -4.52 -6.88
C TRP A 55 -3.09 -5.28 -7.99
N GLU A 56 -3.50 -5.10 -9.25
CA GLU A 56 -2.87 -5.76 -10.38
C GLU A 56 -1.38 -5.41 -10.52
N THR A 57 -0.98 -4.20 -10.15
CA THR A 57 0.42 -3.79 -10.13
C THR A 57 1.21 -4.47 -9.01
N PHE A 58 0.63 -4.59 -7.81
CA PHE A 58 1.36 -4.98 -6.60
C PHE A 58 0.97 -6.33 -5.98
N LYS A 59 0.10 -7.13 -6.59
CA LYS A 59 -0.43 -8.39 -6.03
C LYS A 59 0.65 -9.38 -5.56
N PHE A 60 1.82 -9.39 -6.22
CA PHE A 60 2.97 -10.22 -5.81
C PHE A 60 3.95 -9.49 -4.89
N ASN A 61 3.85 -8.17 -4.79
CA ASN A 61 4.70 -7.30 -3.98
C ASN A 61 3.96 -6.86 -2.70
N GLN A 62 3.38 -7.81 -1.96
CA GLN A 62 2.49 -7.54 -0.82
C GLN A 62 3.10 -6.67 0.28
N HIS A 63 4.42 -6.71 0.45
CA HIS A 63 5.11 -5.83 1.40
C HIS A 63 4.94 -4.34 1.05
N ILE A 64 4.83 -4.01 -0.24
CA ILE A 64 4.56 -2.66 -0.73
C ILE A 64 3.11 -2.30 -0.46
N VAL A 65 2.18 -3.22 -0.77
CA VAL A 65 0.75 -3.05 -0.49
C VAL A 65 0.53 -2.71 0.99
N PHE A 66 1.12 -3.49 1.89
CA PHE A 66 1.01 -3.27 3.33
C PHE A 66 1.49 -1.88 3.74
N LYS A 67 2.71 -1.49 3.34
CA LYS A 67 3.27 -0.18 3.68
C LYS A 67 2.45 0.99 3.12
N VAL A 68 1.96 0.88 1.89
CA VAL A 68 1.12 1.93 1.29
C VAL A 68 -0.17 2.06 2.09
N THR A 69 -0.83 0.94 2.40
CA THR A 69 -2.07 0.95 3.18
C THR A 69 -1.86 1.53 4.57
N GLU A 70 -0.75 1.22 5.26
CA GLU A 70 -0.41 1.84 6.55
C GLU A 70 -0.29 3.37 6.45
N LEU A 71 0.43 3.87 5.44
CA LEU A 71 0.60 5.32 5.25
C LEU A 71 -0.71 6.02 4.89
N VAL A 72 -1.54 5.39 4.06
CA VAL A 72 -2.88 5.88 3.71
C VAL A 72 -3.78 5.93 4.95
N LEU A 73 -3.76 4.88 5.77
CA LEU A 73 -4.49 4.86 7.05
C LEU A 73 -4.01 5.96 7.99
N GLY A 74 -2.70 6.13 8.13
CA GLY A 74 -2.11 7.20 8.94
C GLY A 74 -2.56 8.58 8.46
N LYS A 75 -2.58 8.82 7.15
CA LYS A 75 -3.10 10.06 6.57
C LYS A 75 -4.56 10.31 6.93
N TYR A 76 -5.41 9.29 6.84
CA TYR A 76 -6.82 9.40 7.24
C TYR A 76 -7.01 9.67 8.75
N ARG A 77 -6.04 9.28 9.58
CA ARG A 77 -6.00 9.58 11.02
C ARG A 77 -5.40 10.96 11.35
N GLY A 78 -4.97 11.71 10.34
CA GLY A 78 -4.35 13.03 10.52
C GLY A 78 -2.86 12.97 10.89
N GLU A 79 -2.22 11.82 10.72
CA GLU A 79 -0.78 11.67 10.95
C GLU A 79 0.02 12.46 9.91
N VAL A 80 1.14 13.05 10.35
CA VAL A 80 2.07 13.74 9.46
C VAL A 80 2.89 12.68 8.73
N LEU A 81 2.83 12.70 7.40
CA LEU A 81 3.63 11.81 6.54
C LEU A 81 4.92 12.52 6.12
N GLU A 82 6.07 11.91 6.43
CA GLU A 82 7.36 12.33 5.88
C GLU A 82 7.49 11.80 4.45
N LEU A 83 7.54 12.70 3.46
CA LEU A 83 7.60 12.36 2.05
C LEU A 83 8.83 12.98 1.37
N PRO A 84 9.48 12.27 0.41
CA PRO A 84 9.13 10.94 -0.09
C PRO A 84 9.55 9.82 0.87
N ALA A 85 8.71 8.78 1.01
CA ALA A 85 9.01 7.62 1.89
C ALA A 85 9.34 6.35 1.10
N ASP A 86 10.27 5.53 1.61
CA ASP A 86 10.70 4.27 0.97
C ASP A 86 9.76 3.10 1.29
N LEU A 87 9.22 2.50 0.23
CA LEU A 87 8.29 1.36 0.30
C LEU A 87 8.99 0.03 0.06
N GLY A 88 10.27 0.03 -0.30
CA GLY A 88 11.06 -1.18 -0.55
C GLY A 88 11.27 -1.45 -2.04
N LYS A 89 11.28 -2.74 -2.40
CA LYS A 89 11.75 -3.22 -3.70
C LYS A 89 10.63 -3.90 -4.48
N PHE A 90 10.28 -3.34 -5.63
CA PHE A 90 9.41 -3.97 -6.60
C PHE A 90 10.15 -5.04 -7.39
N GLY A 91 9.70 -6.28 -7.28
CA GLY A 91 10.20 -7.41 -8.04
C GLY A 91 9.17 -7.94 -9.03
N THR A 92 9.66 -8.76 -9.96
CA THR A 92 8.84 -9.72 -10.69
C THR A 92 8.11 -10.65 -9.73
N GLN A 93 7.10 -11.37 -10.20
CA GLN A 93 6.39 -12.36 -9.38
C GLN A 93 7.36 -13.34 -8.67
N VAL A 94 8.36 -13.84 -9.39
CA VAL A 94 9.36 -14.78 -8.84
C VAL A 94 10.20 -14.12 -7.75
N GLU A 95 10.76 -12.94 -8.02
CA GLU A 95 11.57 -12.19 -7.03
C GLU A 95 10.73 -11.82 -5.80
N ALA A 96 9.49 -11.39 -6.00
CA ALA A 96 8.63 -10.90 -4.94
C ALA A 96 8.12 -12.04 -4.02
N ILE A 97 7.79 -13.20 -4.60
CA ILE A 97 7.47 -14.42 -3.83
C ILE A 97 8.70 -14.90 -3.05
N ALA A 98 9.89 -14.87 -3.66
CA ALA A 98 11.12 -15.24 -2.97
C ALA A 98 11.40 -14.32 -1.76
N LEU A 99 11.19 -13.01 -1.91
CA LEU A 99 11.35 -12.04 -0.83
C LEU A 99 10.33 -12.25 0.30
N GLN A 100 9.09 -12.61 -0.02
CA GLN A 100 8.07 -12.95 0.98
C GLN A 100 8.45 -14.20 1.77
N LYS A 101 8.91 -15.26 1.10
CA LYS A 101 9.37 -16.49 1.76
C LYS A 101 10.57 -16.24 2.67
N ALA A 102 11.50 -15.37 2.26
CA ALA A 102 12.65 -15.01 3.09
C ALA A 102 12.24 -14.20 4.35
N ARG A 103 11.11 -13.49 4.31
CA ARG A 103 10.57 -12.71 5.44
C ARG A 103 9.74 -13.53 6.42
N SER A 104 9.19 -14.65 6.00
CA SER A 104 8.55 -15.63 6.88
C SER A 104 9.64 -16.58 7.38
N PRO A 105 10.24 -16.39 8.57
CA PRO A 105 11.10 -17.42 9.13
C PRO A 105 10.27 -18.71 9.18
N SER A 106 10.86 -19.79 8.69
CA SER A 106 10.35 -21.15 8.80
C SER A 106 9.59 -21.30 10.12
N VAL A 107 8.31 -21.66 10.03
CA VAL A 107 7.55 -22.20 11.17
C VAL A 107 8.48 -23.22 11.81
N ARG A 108 8.97 -22.94 13.02
CA ARG A 108 9.68 -23.96 13.79
C ARG A 108 8.65 -25.07 13.97
N GLU A 109 8.90 -26.21 13.33
CA GLU A 109 8.17 -27.44 13.62
C GLU A 109 8.39 -27.71 15.11
N TRP A 110 7.29 -27.67 15.87
CA TRP A 110 7.25 -28.05 17.28
C TRP A 110 6.97 -29.55 17.40
#